data_AF-A0A1Y5H869-F1
#
_entry.id   AF-A0A1Y5H869-F1
#
_cell.length_a   1.000
_cell.length_b   1.000
_cell.length_c   1.000
_cell.angle_alpha   90.00
_cell.angle_beta   90.00
_cell.angle_gamma   90.00
#
_symmetry.space_group_name_H-M   'P 1'
#
loop_
_entity.id
_entity.type
_entity.pdbx_description
1 polymer ?
#
loop_
_entity_poly.entity_id
_entity_poly.type
_entity_poly.pdbx_seq_one_letter_code
_entity_poly.pdbx_strand_id
1 'polypeptide(L)'
;MSDKKQNPDNNEFKNEELERQEQLARERVGDDKVDQRLEQLANLSMEDTMALKEKADAFNAELAKAAEFAFDSTEMQAVVQQYLAYTTFALSKLQNKAILVNAEKFKAMANSIATDADQKENFEQLATGFSRRFSDAMLHYAEQKLS
;
A
#
# COMPACT_ATOMS: atom_id res chain seq x y z
N MET A 1 -12.19 -55.03 16.33
CA MET A 1 -11.30 -53.87 16.56
C MET A 1 -10.40 -53.76 15.36
N SER A 2 -10.63 -52.79 14.49
CA SER A 2 -9.79 -52.55 13.32
C SER A 2 -9.77 -51.04 13.03
N ASP A 3 -8.54 -50.53 13.14
CA ASP A 3 -7.97 -49.39 12.40
C ASP A 3 -8.63 -48.01 12.49
N LYS A 4 -8.22 -47.28 13.53
CA LYS A 4 -8.04 -45.82 13.45
C LYS A 4 -6.85 -45.54 12.52
N LYS A 5 -7.10 -44.87 11.39
CA LYS A 5 -6.15 -43.92 10.77
C LYS A 5 -6.89 -43.03 9.78
N GLN A 6 -7.42 -41.92 10.28
CA GLN A 6 -7.65 -40.73 9.47
C GLN A 6 -7.34 -39.52 10.33
N ASN A 7 -6.24 -38.84 10.01
CA ASN A 7 -6.10 -37.40 10.09
C ASN A 7 -4.85 -36.95 9.28
N PRO A 8 -4.74 -35.66 8.90
CA PRO A 8 -4.96 -35.24 7.52
C PRO A 8 -3.83 -34.31 7.02
N ASP A 9 -3.20 -34.59 5.89
CA ASP A 9 -2.30 -33.59 5.29
C ASP A 9 -3.11 -32.67 4.36
N ASN A 10 -3.68 -31.65 4.99
CA ASN A 10 -4.06 -30.38 4.40
C ASN A 10 -2.84 -29.78 3.69
N ASN A 11 -2.80 -29.83 2.35
CA ASN A 11 -1.86 -29.01 1.58
C ASN A 11 -2.53 -28.38 0.35
N GLU A 12 -3.79 -27.98 0.49
CA GLU A 12 -4.61 -27.38 -0.58
C GLU A 12 -4.49 -25.83 -0.68
N PHE A 13 -3.41 -25.22 -0.19
CA PHE A 13 -3.23 -23.76 -0.28
C PHE A 13 -1.84 -23.31 -0.75
N LYS A 14 -1.11 -24.13 -1.52
CA LYS A 14 0.02 -23.61 -2.31
C LYS A 14 -0.53 -22.86 -3.52
N ASN A 15 -0.66 -21.54 -3.38
CA ASN A 15 -1.01 -20.68 -4.49
C ASN A 15 0.27 -20.32 -5.26
N GLU A 16 0.49 -20.98 -6.41
CA GLU A 16 1.66 -20.78 -7.27
C GLU A 16 1.89 -19.31 -7.67
N GLU A 17 0.82 -18.53 -7.75
CA GLU A 17 0.91 -17.10 -8.07
C GLU A 17 1.49 -16.29 -6.90
N LEU A 18 1.17 -16.64 -5.65
CA LEU A 18 1.77 -16.02 -4.47
C LEU A 18 3.27 -16.33 -4.38
N GLU A 19 3.66 -17.58 -4.66
CA GLU A 19 5.07 -17.99 -4.67
C GLU A 19 5.85 -17.24 -5.77
N ARG A 20 5.27 -17.07 -6.97
CA ARG A 20 5.89 -16.28 -8.05
C ARG A 20 6.04 -14.81 -7.68
N GLN A 21 5.02 -14.21 -7.06
CA GLN A 21 5.07 -12.81 -6.62
C GLN A 21 6.12 -12.59 -5.52
N GLU A 22 6.24 -13.53 -4.58
CA GLU A 22 7.29 -13.49 -3.57
C GLU A 22 8.68 -13.56 -4.21
N GLN A 23 8.88 -14.47 -5.17
CA GLN A 23 10.16 -14.63 -5.86
C GLN A 23 10.54 -13.38 -6.66
N LEU A 24 9.60 -12.78 -7.39
CA LEU A 24 9.81 -11.51 -8.10
C LEU A 24 10.11 -10.35 -7.13
N ALA A 25 9.46 -10.33 -5.96
CA ALA A 25 9.76 -9.35 -4.93
C ALA A 25 11.17 -9.52 -4.38
N ARG A 26 11.61 -10.76 -4.10
CA ARG A 26 12.97 -11.08 -3.65
C ARG A 26 14.02 -10.64 -4.67
N GLU A 27 13.79 -10.89 -5.95
CA GLU A 27 14.67 -10.42 -7.03
C GLU A 27 14.76 -8.89 -7.11
N ARG A 28 13.66 -8.18 -6.86
CA ARG A 28 13.60 -6.71 -6.97
C ARG A 28 14.18 -5.97 -5.76
N VAL A 29 13.91 -6.45 -4.54
CA VAL A 29 14.25 -5.72 -3.30
C VAL A 29 15.25 -6.43 -2.39
N GLY A 30 15.59 -7.69 -2.68
CA GLY A 30 16.48 -8.53 -1.89
C GLY A 30 15.76 -9.28 -0.75
N ASP A 31 16.28 -10.46 -0.41
CA ASP A 31 15.69 -11.36 0.58
C ASP A 31 15.49 -10.71 1.94
N ASP A 32 16.48 -9.99 2.46
CA ASP A 32 16.42 -9.33 3.77
C ASP A 32 15.21 -8.38 3.89
N LYS A 33 14.85 -7.68 2.81
CA LYS A 33 13.71 -6.76 2.80
C LYS A 33 12.38 -7.48 2.70
N VAL A 34 12.34 -8.61 2.01
CA VAL A 34 11.14 -9.46 1.94
C VAL A 34 10.87 -10.08 3.30
N ASP A 35 11.89 -10.65 3.94
CA ASP A 35 11.77 -11.26 5.26
C ASP A 35 11.36 -10.22 6.32
N GLN A 36 11.94 -9.01 6.27
CA GLN A 36 11.51 -7.91 7.14
C GLN A 36 10.04 -7.53 6.94
N ARG A 37 9.54 -7.53 5.68
CA ARG A 37 8.12 -7.24 5.41
C ARG A 37 7.20 -8.35 5.91
N LEU A 38 7.59 -9.61 5.74
CA LEU A 38 6.83 -10.76 6.24
C LEU A 38 6.76 -10.74 7.77
N GLU A 39 7.86 -10.41 8.44
CA GLU A 39 7.88 -10.27 9.91
C GLU A 39 6.99 -9.10 10.37
N GLN A 40 7.00 -7.96 9.68
CA GLN A 40 6.09 -6.85 9.96
C GLN A 40 4.62 -7.24 9.82
N LEU A 41 4.28 -8.02 8.79
CA LEU A 41 2.93 -8.53 8.58
C LEU A 41 2.53 -9.57 9.64
N ALA A 42 3.43 -10.48 10.00
CA ALA A 42 3.18 -11.50 11.02
C ALA A 42 2.97 -10.90 12.43
N ASN A 43 3.60 -9.75 12.70
CA ASN A 43 3.50 -9.04 13.96
C ASN A 43 2.27 -8.11 14.06
N LEU A 44 1.47 -7.97 13.01
CA LEU A 44 0.21 -7.21 13.07
C LEU A 44 -0.82 -7.96 13.88
N SER A 45 -1.43 -7.26 14.84
CA SER A 45 -2.61 -7.78 15.53
C SER A 45 -3.80 -7.87 14.58
N MET A 46 -4.78 -8.74 14.90
CA MET A 46 -6.04 -8.81 14.15
C MET A 46 -6.79 -7.46 14.19
N GLU A 47 -6.74 -6.76 15.32
CA GLU A 47 -7.32 -5.43 15.48
C GLU A 47 -6.67 -4.42 14.52
N ASP A 48 -5.34 -4.38 14.48
CA ASP A 48 -4.62 -3.49 13.57
C ASP A 48 -4.86 -3.85 12.11
N THR A 49 -4.95 -5.14 11.79
CA THR A 49 -5.26 -5.62 10.44
C THR A 49 -6.64 -5.15 9.99
N MET A 50 -7.66 -5.27 10.86
CA MET A 50 -9.01 -4.76 10.56
C MET A 50 -9.02 -3.24 10.42
N ALA A 51 -8.31 -2.51 11.28
CA ALA A 51 -8.22 -1.06 11.20
C ALA A 51 -7.49 -0.58 9.93
N LEU A 52 -6.46 -1.30 9.48
CA LEU A 52 -5.78 -1.05 8.21
C LEU A 52 -6.72 -1.27 7.04
N LYS A 53 -7.48 -2.37 7.06
CA LYS A 53 -8.47 -2.68 6.03
C LYS A 53 -9.55 -1.62 5.94
N GLU A 54 -10.16 -1.24 7.06
CA GLU A 54 -11.22 -0.23 7.08
C GLU A 54 -10.74 1.12 6.52
N LYS A 55 -9.54 1.55 6.92
CA LYS A 55 -8.95 2.79 6.40
C LYS A 55 -8.58 2.68 4.92
N ALA A 56 -8.09 1.53 4.48
CA ALA A 56 -7.80 1.29 3.07
C ALA A 56 -9.07 1.31 2.22
N ASP A 57 -10.14 0.66 2.68
CA ASP A 57 -11.43 0.63 1.98
C ASP A 57 -12.03 2.04 1.89
N ALA A 58 -11.98 2.82 2.98
CA ALA A 58 -12.40 4.22 2.99
C ALA A 58 -11.57 5.09 2.04
N PHE A 59 -10.24 4.94 2.05
CA PHE A 59 -9.36 5.68 1.15
C PHE A 59 -9.60 5.32 -0.32
N ASN A 60 -9.75 4.03 -0.64
CA ASN A 60 -9.98 3.57 -2.01
C ASN A 60 -11.29 4.12 -2.59
N ALA A 61 -12.33 4.27 -1.76
CA ALA A 61 -13.58 4.91 -2.18
C ALA A 61 -13.40 6.38 -2.55
N GLU A 62 -12.56 7.12 -1.83
CA GLU A 62 -12.23 8.52 -2.15
C GLU A 62 -11.28 8.63 -3.34
N LEU A 63 -10.32 7.70 -3.45
CA LEU A 63 -9.38 7.65 -4.57
C LEU A 63 -10.08 7.39 -5.90
N ALA A 64 -11.11 6.53 -5.92
CA ALA A 64 -11.90 6.28 -7.12
C ALA A 64 -12.61 7.55 -7.62
N LYS A 65 -13.06 8.44 -6.72
CA LYS A 65 -13.67 9.73 -7.09
C LYS A 65 -12.62 10.72 -7.61
N ALA A 66 -11.39 10.64 -7.10
CA ALA A 66 -10.30 11.53 -7.48
C ALA A 66 -9.85 11.37 -8.94
N ALA A 67 -10.25 10.30 -9.61
CA ALA A 67 -9.95 10.07 -11.02
C ALA A 67 -10.39 11.25 -11.92
N GLU A 68 -11.41 12.03 -11.55
CA GLU A 68 -11.91 13.14 -12.36
C GLU A 68 -11.40 14.52 -11.93
N PHE A 69 -10.71 14.62 -10.78
CA PHE A 69 -10.31 15.92 -10.23
C PHE A 69 -9.00 16.43 -10.85
N ALA A 70 -8.88 17.76 -10.94
CA ALA A 70 -7.61 18.42 -11.27
C ALA A 70 -6.61 18.27 -10.11
N PHE A 71 -5.31 18.25 -10.41
CA PHE A 71 -4.29 17.92 -9.42
C PHE A 71 -4.22 18.93 -8.25
N ASP A 72 -4.55 20.19 -8.50
CA ASP A 72 -4.52 21.31 -7.56
C ASP A 72 -5.90 21.66 -6.99
N SER A 73 -6.94 20.90 -7.34
CA SER A 73 -8.29 21.14 -6.84
C SER A 73 -8.39 20.86 -5.34
N THR A 74 -9.32 21.54 -4.66
CA THR A 74 -9.51 21.35 -3.21
C THR A 74 -9.86 19.89 -2.89
N GLU A 75 -10.67 19.26 -3.74
CA GLU A 75 -11.09 17.87 -3.63
C GLU A 75 -9.90 16.91 -3.77
N MET A 76 -9.05 17.08 -4.80
CA MET A 76 -7.84 16.28 -4.96
C MET A 76 -6.89 16.45 -3.76
N GLN A 77 -6.68 17.69 -3.32
CA GLN A 77 -5.79 17.98 -2.19
C GLN A 77 -6.31 17.38 -0.88
N ALA A 78 -7.63 17.27 -0.70
CA ALA A 78 -8.23 16.53 0.41
C ALA A 78 -7.95 15.02 0.33
N VAL A 79 -8.02 14.42 -0.86
CA VAL A 79 -7.67 13.00 -1.07
C VAL A 79 -6.18 12.75 -0.82
N VAL A 80 -5.29 13.65 -1.26
CA VAL A 80 -3.85 13.59 -0.98
C VAL A 80 -3.57 13.67 0.53
N GLN A 81 -4.28 14.54 1.26
CA GLN A 81 -4.17 14.62 2.71
C GLN A 81 -4.62 13.32 3.39
N GLN A 82 -5.71 12.70 2.92
CA GLN A 82 -6.15 11.39 3.41
C GLN A 82 -5.12 10.30 3.12
N TYR A 83 -4.49 10.33 1.93
CA TYR A 83 -3.43 9.40 1.58
C TYR A 83 -2.22 9.52 2.53
N LEU A 84 -1.78 10.74 2.85
CA LEU A 84 -0.72 11.00 3.84
C LEU A 84 -1.09 10.45 5.21
N ALA A 85 -2.31 10.71 5.68
CA ALA A 85 -2.80 10.21 6.96
C ALA A 85 -2.84 8.67 6.99
N TYR A 86 -3.34 8.05 5.91
CA TYR A 86 -3.38 6.59 5.75
C TYR A 86 -1.98 5.98 5.74
N THR A 87 -1.05 6.48 4.92
CA THR A 87 0.32 5.95 4.85
C THR A 87 1.06 6.13 6.17
N THR A 88 0.86 7.26 6.85
CA THR A 88 1.45 7.49 8.19
C THR A 88 0.93 6.48 9.21
N PHE A 89 -0.39 6.24 9.22
CA PHE A 89 -1.01 5.21 10.07
C PHE A 89 -0.49 3.81 9.72
N ALA A 90 -0.53 3.45 8.44
CA ALA A 90 -0.13 2.13 7.96
C ALA A 90 1.32 1.79 8.29
N LEU A 91 2.24 2.71 8.01
CA LEU A 91 3.65 2.54 8.35
C LEU A 91 3.87 2.46 9.87
N SER A 92 3.11 3.22 10.66
CA SER A 92 3.24 3.16 12.12
C SER A 92 2.83 1.81 12.69
N LYS A 93 1.76 1.21 12.14
CA LYS A 93 1.31 -0.12 12.52
C LYS A 93 2.27 -1.22 12.06
N LEU A 94 2.67 -1.19 10.79
CA LEU A 94 3.61 -2.17 10.23
C LEU A 94 4.97 -2.16 10.93
N GLN A 95 5.47 -0.99 11.33
CA GLN A 95 6.79 -0.87 11.97
C GLN A 95 6.72 -0.87 13.50
N ASN A 96 5.52 -1.05 14.07
CA ASN A 96 5.25 -0.99 15.52
C ASN A 96 5.94 0.19 16.23
N LYS A 97 5.93 1.37 15.59
CA LYS A 97 6.50 2.60 16.13
C LYS A 97 5.82 3.82 15.51
N ALA A 98 5.83 4.95 16.21
CA ALA A 98 5.32 6.18 15.62
C ALA A 98 6.18 6.59 14.41
N ILE A 99 5.56 6.62 13.23
CA ILE A 99 6.17 7.11 12.00
C ILE A 99 5.56 8.45 11.65
N LEU A 100 6.40 9.40 11.30
CA LEU A 100 5.99 10.62 10.61
C LEU A 100 6.50 10.54 9.17
N VAL A 101 5.61 10.74 8.20
CA VAL A 101 6.00 10.88 6.79
C VAL A 101 6.31 12.36 6.55
N ASN A 102 7.60 12.70 6.50
CA ASN A 102 8.06 14.05 6.20
C ASN A 102 7.97 14.38 4.70
N ALA A 103 8.22 15.64 4.34
CA ALA A 103 8.13 16.10 2.95
C ALA A 103 8.99 15.29 1.98
N GLU A 104 10.24 14.99 2.34
CA GLU A 104 11.15 14.22 1.48
C GLU A 104 10.60 12.82 1.19
N LYS A 105 10.17 12.10 2.23
CA LYS A 105 9.58 10.77 2.09
C LYS A 105 8.26 10.81 1.31
N PHE A 106 7.44 11.84 1.54
CA PHE A 106 6.19 12.02 0.81
C PHE A 106 6.43 12.29 -0.69
N LYS A 107 7.41 13.11 -1.03
CA LYS A 107 7.84 13.35 -2.42
C LYS A 107 8.40 12.08 -3.06
N ALA A 108 9.15 11.27 -2.32
CA ALA A 108 9.63 9.98 -2.81
C ALA A 108 8.47 9.01 -3.11
N MET A 109 7.45 8.96 -2.25
CA MET A 109 6.21 8.19 -2.51
C MET A 109 5.49 8.71 -3.75
N ALA A 110 5.35 10.03 -3.89
CA ALA A 110 4.72 10.64 -5.06
C ALA A 110 5.42 10.21 -6.36
N ASN A 111 6.75 10.27 -6.40
CA ASN A 111 7.52 9.86 -7.57
C ASN A 111 7.36 8.37 -7.87
N SER A 112 7.36 7.53 -6.83
CA SER A 112 7.16 6.08 -6.96
C SER A 112 5.86 5.74 -7.68
N ILE A 113 4.76 6.44 -7.39
CA ILE A 113 3.46 6.20 -8.05
C ILE A 113 3.55 6.42 -9.58
N ALA A 114 4.38 7.35 -10.02
CA ALA A 114 4.54 7.64 -11.45
C ALA A 114 5.61 6.76 -12.14
N THR A 115 6.55 6.19 -11.40
CA THR A 115 7.74 5.53 -11.98
C THR A 115 7.84 4.02 -11.72
N ASP A 116 7.29 3.52 -10.62
CA ASP A 116 7.24 2.08 -10.33
C ASP A 116 6.09 1.45 -11.13
N ALA A 117 6.38 0.37 -11.86
CA ALA A 117 5.43 -0.21 -12.80
C ALA A 117 4.14 -0.70 -12.11
N ASP A 118 4.28 -1.37 -10.96
CA ASP A 118 3.15 -1.97 -10.25
C ASP A 118 2.27 -0.87 -9.63
N GLN A 119 2.87 0.15 -9.01
CA GLN A 119 2.11 1.28 -8.49
C GLN A 119 1.44 2.07 -9.61
N LYS A 120 2.15 2.33 -10.71
CA LYS A 120 1.59 3.02 -11.85
C LYS A 120 0.36 2.29 -12.38
N GLU A 121 0.46 0.98 -12.61
CA GLU A 121 -0.63 0.16 -13.10
C GLU A 121 -1.87 0.25 -12.19
N ASN A 122 -1.70 0.15 -10.88
CA ASN A 122 -2.80 0.25 -9.91
C ASN A 122 -3.58 1.57 -10.02
N PHE A 123 -2.88 2.69 -10.25
CA PHE A 123 -3.55 3.98 -10.41
C PHE A 123 -4.14 4.15 -11.82
N GLU A 124 -3.48 3.64 -12.86
CA GLU A 124 -3.99 3.71 -14.24
C GLU A 124 -5.28 2.89 -14.45
N GLN A 125 -5.55 1.88 -13.61
CA GLN A 125 -6.83 1.15 -13.61
C GLN A 125 -8.04 2.05 -13.29
N LEU A 126 -7.84 3.15 -12.56
CA LEU A 126 -8.90 4.09 -12.20
C LEU A 126 -9.20 5.09 -13.32
N ALA A 127 -8.15 5.64 -13.94
CA ALA A 127 -8.25 6.48 -15.12
C ALA A 127 -6.89 6.64 -15.80
N THR A 128 -6.91 6.78 -17.13
CA THR A 128 -5.70 7.06 -17.92
C THR A 128 -5.01 8.35 -17.45
N GLY A 129 -3.71 8.26 -17.21
CA GLY A 129 -2.87 9.35 -16.72
C GLY A 129 -3.10 9.71 -15.24
N PHE A 130 -3.89 8.92 -14.50
CA PHE A 130 -4.16 9.21 -13.10
C PHE A 130 -2.93 9.03 -12.21
N SER A 131 -2.06 8.07 -12.49
CA SER A 131 -0.81 7.88 -11.75
C SER A 131 0.03 9.16 -11.72
N ARG A 132 0.19 9.80 -12.89
CA ARG A 132 0.94 11.05 -13.04
C ARG A 132 0.23 12.21 -12.36
N ARG A 133 -1.08 12.36 -12.58
CA ARG A 133 -1.88 13.45 -11.99
C ARG A 133 -1.89 13.39 -10.47
N PHE A 134 -2.02 12.19 -9.89
CA PHE A 134 -1.97 12.00 -8.44
C PHE A 134 -0.58 12.26 -7.86
N SER A 135 0.48 11.82 -8.57
CA SER A 135 1.86 12.16 -8.24
C SER A 135 2.08 13.68 -8.20
N ASP A 136 1.65 14.40 -9.23
CA ASP A 136 1.76 15.86 -9.30
C ASP A 136 0.95 16.54 -8.17
N ALA A 137 -0.24 16.02 -7.83
CA ALA A 137 -1.04 16.50 -6.70
C ALA A 137 -0.34 16.32 -5.34
N MET A 138 0.34 15.19 -5.13
CA MET A 138 1.14 14.95 -3.93
C MET A 138 2.35 15.86 -3.83
N LEU A 139 3.05 16.11 -4.94
CA LEU A 139 4.17 17.05 -4.99
C LEU A 139 3.70 18.47 -4.65
N HIS A 140 2.58 18.89 -5.23
CA HIS A 140 1.94 20.19 -4.94
C HIS A 140 1.58 20.31 -3.45
N TYR A 141 0.96 19.29 -2.86
CA TYR A 141 0.64 19.27 -1.43
C TYR A 141 1.90 19.38 -0.56
N ALA A 142 2.94 18.61 -0.91
CA ALA A 142 4.20 18.64 -0.19
C ALA A 142 4.82 20.04 -0.18
N GLU A 143 4.82 20.71 -1.33
CA GLU A 143 5.34 22.07 -1.48
C GLU A 143 4.56 23.09 -0.66
N GLN A 144 3.24 22.97 -0.59
CA GLN A 144 2.40 23.94 0.14
C GLN A 144 2.28 23.70 1.64
N LYS A 145 2.32 22.44 2.09
CA LYS A 145 1.90 22.05 3.45
C LYS A 145 2.97 21.37 4.27
N LEU A 146 4.00 20.81 3.63
CA LEU A 146 5.05 20.03 4.33
C LEU A 146 6.44 20.68 4.23
N SER A 147 6.59 21.76 3.47
CA SER A 147 7.83 22.53 3.31
C SER A 147 8.22 23.33 4.54
#